data_AF-A0A7Y0EGA7-F1
#
_entry.id   AF-A0A7Y0EGA7-F1
#
_cell.length_a   1.000
_cell.length_b   1.000
_cell.length_c   1.000
_cell.angle_alpha   90.00
_cell.angle_beta   90.00
_cell.angle_gamma   90.00
#
_symmetry.space_group_name_H-M   'P 1'
#
loop_
_entity.id
_entity.type
_entity.pdbx_description
1 polymer ?
#
loop_
_entity_poly.entity_id
_entity_poly.type
_entity_poly.pdbx_seq_one_letter_code
_entity_poly.pdbx_strand_id
1 'polypeptide(L)'
;MGCHCREISIIESDLVVIRNAVSKLGNMVTSSGEISKNTFKYAENLNSNIDMTNKQNVVFTLKDLNKDEPKGISSCEKECTDYKIQLENRLEILKMEDTYYHEHDD
;
A
#
# COMPACT_ATOMS: atom_id res chain seq x y z
N MET A 1 -16.19 -1.51 33.85
CA MET A 1 -15.18 -1.72 32.80
C MET A 1 -14.44 -3.00 33.12
N GLY A 2 -13.73 -3.64 32.19
CA GLY A 2 -13.05 -4.92 32.41
C GLY A 2 -11.74 -4.98 31.63
N CYS A 3 -10.83 -5.90 31.97
CA CYS A 3 -9.51 -5.99 31.30
C CYS A 3 -9.65 -6.26 29.79
N HIS A 4 -8.98 -5.43 29.00
CA HIS A 4 -8.89 -5.46 27.54
C HIS A 4 -7.61 -6.14 27.06
N CYS A 5 -6.82 -6.72 27.97
CA CYS A 5 -5.54 -7.37 27.72
C CYS A 5 -5.53 -8.31 26.50
N ARG A 6 -6.61 -9.09 26.29
CA ARG A 6 -6.76 -9.99 25.13
C ARG A 6 -7.00 -9.23 23.82
N GLU A 7 -7.83 -8.19 23.84
CA GLU A 7 -8.15 -7.39 22.66
C GLU A 7 -6.93 -6.57 22.21
N ILE A 8 -6.20 -6.00 23.17
CA ILE A 8 -4.91 -5.32 22.95
C ILE A 8 -3.93 -6.26 22.24
N SER A 9 -3.74 -7.48 22.74
CA SER A 9 -2.82 -8.45 22.16
C SER A 9 -3.19 -8.84 20.72
N ILE A 10 -4.49 -8.98 20.42
CA ILE A 10 -4.96 -9.28 19.06
C ILE A 10 -4.66 -8.11 18.12
N ILE A 11 -5.00 -6.88 18.50
CA ILE A 11 -4.78 -5.69 17.67
C ILE A 11 -3.28 -5.47 17.43
N GLU A 12 -2.42 -5.68 18.44
CA GLU A 12 -0.96 -5.58 18.27
C GLU A 12 -0.42 -6.60 17.26
N SER A 13 -0.90 -7.84 17.30
CA SER A 13 -0.55 -8.87 16.31
C SER A 13 -1.00 -8.47 14.91
N ASP A 14 -2.24 -8.01 14.77
CA ASP A 14 -2.81 -7.59 13.48
C ASP A 14 -2.04 -6.39 12.88
N LEU A 15 -1.64 -5.43 13.72
CA LEU A 15 -0.83 -4.28 13.28
C LEU A 15 0.53 -4.70 12.71
N VAL A 16 1.16 -5.75 13.24
CA VAL A 16 2.41 -6.30 12.67
C VAL A 16 2.17 -6.84 11.26
N VAL A 17 1.09 -7.60 11.07
CA VAL A 17 0.72 -8.16 9.76
C VAL A 17 0.40 -7.04 8.76
N ILE A 18 -0.40 -6.05 9.17
CA ILE A 18 -0.81 -4.93 8.31
C ILE A 18 0.39 -4.06 7.91
N ARG A 19 1.32 -3.77 8.82
CA ARG A 19 2.56 -3.03 8.48
C ARG A 19 3.39 -3.76 7.41
N ASN A 20 3.52 -5.07 7.53
CA ASN A 20 4.22 -5.88 6.54
C ASN A 20 3.50 -5.86 5.17
N ALA A 21 2.17 -5.88 5.17
CA ALA A 21 1.37 -5.79 3.96
C ALA A 21 1.53 -4.42 3.27
N VAL A 22 1.42 -3.32 4.02
CA VAL A 22 1.62 -1.95 3.50
C VAL A 22 3.02 -1.79 2.89
N SER A 23 4.06 -2.27 3.57
CA SER A 23 5.43 -2.22 3.04
C SER A 23 5.59 -3.00 1.72
N LYS A 24 4.98 -4.18 1.62
CA LYS A 24 5.00 -4.97 0.37
C LYS A 24 4.25 -4.26 -0.76
N LEU A 25 3.10 -3.66 -0.48
CA LEU A 25 2.33 -2.89 -1.46
C LEU A 25 3.12 -1.70 -1.99
N GLY A 26 3.75 -0.90 -1.12
CA GLY A 26 4.59 0.23 -1.53
C GLY A 26 5.78 -0.19 -2.42
N ASN A 27 6.41 -1.34 -2.11
CA ASN A 27 7.45 -1.91 -2.98
C ASN A 27 6.91 -2.32 -4.35
N MET A 28 5.72 -2.92 -4.41
CA MET A 28 5.07 -3.28 -5.68
C MET A 28 4.73 -2.05 -6.53
N VAL A 29 4.23 -0.97 -5.93
CA VAL A 29 3.98 0.32 -6.62
C VAL A 29 5.28 0.86 -7.22
N THR A 30 6.37 0.83 -6.45
CA THR A 30 7.68 1.33 -6.88
C THR A 30 8.22 0.51 -8.06
N SER A 31 8.25 -0.82 -7.94
CA SER A 31 8.74 -1.70 -8.99
C SER A 31 7.87 -1.65 -10.25
N SER A 32 6.55 -1.58 -10.11
CA SER A 32 5.64 -1.38 -11.26
C SER A 32 5.97 -0.07 -11.98
N GLY A 33 6.11 1.04 -11.25
CA GLY A 33 6.48 2.33 -11.84
C GLY A 33 7.84 2.32 -12.55
N GLU A 34 8.83 1.58 -12.05
CA GLU A 34 10.13 1.40 -12.68
C GLU A 34 10.06 0.56 -13.96
N ILE A 35 9.32 -0.57 -13.94
CA ILE A 35 9.09 -1.43 -15.12
C ILE A 35 8.42 -0.61 -16.22
N SER A 36 7.41 0.18 -15.87
CA SER A 36 6.70 1.07 -16.80
C SER A 36 7.65 2.09 -17.44
N LYS A 37 8.45 2.80 -16.64
CA LYS A 37 9.45 3.75 -17.14
C LYS A 37 10.47 3.09 -18.07
N ASN A 38 10.97 1.90 -17.70
CA ASN A 38 11.92 1.15 -18.52
C ASN A 38 11.28 0.69 -19.84
N THR A 39 10.04 0.20 -19.78
CA THR A 39 9.28 -0.22 -20.97
C THR A 39 9.08 0.95 -21.95
N PHE A 40 8.74 2.15 -21.45
CA PHE A 40 8.70 3.34 -22.29
C PHE A 40 10.04 3.66 -22.93
N LYS A 41 11.11 3.65 -22.14
CA LYS A 41 12.46 3.90 -22.64
C LYS A 41 12.87 2.89 -23.71
N TYR A 42 12.54 1.60 -23.54
CA TYR A 42 12.77 0.57 -24.56
C TYR A 42 11.93 0.80 -25.81
N ALA A 43 10.65 1.14 -25.67
CA ALA A 43 9.77 1.46 -26.80
C ALA A 43 10.24 2.69 -27.58
N GLU A 44 10.73 3.73 -26.90
CA GLU A 44 11.34 4.91 -27.51
C GLU A 44 12.67 4.57 -28.22
N ASN A 45 13.41 3.59 -27.70
CA ASN A 45 14.70 3.11 -28.20
C ASN A 45 14.62 2.02 -29.29
N LEU A 46 13.44 1.56 -29.73
CA LEU A 46 13.26 0.60 -30.85
C LEU A 46 13.71 1.14 -32.23
N ASN A 47 14.64 2.09 -32.23
CA ASN A 47 14.96 3.02 -33.28
C ASN A 47 16.12 2.54 -34.17
N SER A 48 15.91 1.48 -34.95
CA SER A 48 16.72 1.33 -36.18
C SER A 48 15.97 0.78 -37.39
N ASN A 49 14.86 0.04 -37.25
CA ASN A 49 14.27 -0.70 -38.37
C ASN A 49 12.74 -0.61 -38.55
N ILE A 50 12.00 0.13 -37.71
CA ILE A 50 10.52 0.15 -37.75
C ILE A 50 9.99 1.58 -37.96
N ASP A 51 9.00 1.69 -38.85
CA ASP A 51 8.23 2.90 -39.20
C ASP A 51 7.85 3.76 -37.98
N MET A 52 8.12 5.07 -38.08
CA MET A 52 7.86 6.08 -37.05
C MET A 52 6.39 6.16 -36.63
N THR A 53 5.45 5.85 -37.53
CA THR A 53 4.00 5.82 -37.21
C THR A 53 3.66 4.70 -36.24
N ASN A 54 4.24 3.52 -36.46
CA ASN A 54 4.06 2.36 -35.58
C ASN A 54 4.72 2.59 -34.21
N LYS A 55 5.85 3.30 -34.16
CA LYS A 55 6.50 3.71 -32.92
C LYS A 55 5.58 4.60 -32.07
N GLN A 56 4.99 5.63 -32.66
CA GLN A 56 4.11 6.54 -31.93
C GLN A 56 2.86 5.82 -31.41
N ASN A 57 2.28 4.92 -32.20
CA ASN A 57 1.14 4.10 -31.77
C ASN A 57 1.51 3.17 -30.60
N VAL A 58 2.65 2.47 -30.68
CA VAL A 58 3.12 1.60 -29.58
C VAL A 58 3.37 2.40 -28.30
N VAL A 59 4.05 3.54 -28.39
CA VAL A 59 4.27 4.41 -27.22
C VAL A 59 2.95 4.95 -26.68
N PHE A 60 1.99 5.31 -27.54
CA PHE A 60 0.67 5.78 -27.13
C PHE A 60 -0.14 4.69 -26.43
N THR A 61 -0.22 3.47 -27.00
CA THR A 61 -0.90 2.33 -26.39
C THR A 61 -0.26 1.93 -25.06
N LEU A 62 1.07 1.93 -24.96
CA LEU A 62 1.77 1.71 -23.69
C LEU A 62 1.47 2.82 -22.67
N LYS A 63 1.31 4.06 -23.10
CA LYS A 63 0.93 5.20 -22.24
C LYS A 63 -0.49 5.03 -21.72
N ASP A 64 -1.42 4.59 -22.55
CA ASP A 64 -2.80 4.32 -22.13
C ASP A 64 -2.88 3.14 -21.17
N LEU A 65 -2.20 2.02 -21.45
CA LEU A 65 -2.17 0.85 -20.57
C LEU A 65 -1.57 1.19 -19.18
N ASN A 66 -0.57 2.07 -19.12
CA ASN A 66 0.04 2.51 -17.87
C ASN A 66 -0.80 3.49 -17.05
N LYS A 67 -1.88 4.07 -17.60
CA LYS A 67 -2.75 4.98 -16.82
C LYS A 67 -3.53 4.26 -15.72
N ASP A 68 -3.67 2.94 -15.81
CA ASP A 68 -4.54 2.15 -14.95
C ASP A 68 -3.79 1.25 -13.96
N GLU A 69 -2.58 0.77 -14.27
CA GLU A 69 -1.84 -0.19 -13.43
C GLU A 69 -1.39 0.33 -12.04
N PRO A 70 -0.92 1.59 -11.86
CA PRO A 70 -0.49 2.05 -10.53
C PRO A 70 -1.66 2.39 -9.59
N LYS A 71 -2.85 2.67 -10.14
CA LYS A 71 -3.98 3.23 -9.36
C LYS A 71 -4.60 2.19 -8.43
N GLY A 72 -4.73 0.94 -8.88
CA GLY A 72 -5.33 -0.13 -8.08
C GLY A 72 -4.48 -0.47 -6.84
N ILE A 73 -3.16 -0.63 -7.03
CA ILE A 73 -2.24 -0.94 -5.93
C ILE A 73 -2.13 0.26 -4.97
N SER A 74 -2.08 1.49 -5.50
CA SER A 74 -2.04 2.70 -4.69
C SER A 74 -3.32 2.93 -3.86
N SER A 75 -4.50 2.61 -4.40
CA SER A 75 -5.75 2.66 -3.62
C SER A 75 -5.74 1.63 -2.49
N CYS A 76 -5.31 0.40 -2.76
CA CYS A 76 -5.21 -0.64 -1.75
C CYS A 76 -4.19 -0.29 -0.65
N GLU A 77 -3.04 0.29 -1.02
CA GLU A 77 -2.04 0.79 -0.08
C GLU A 77 -2.63 1.87 0.84
N LYS A 78 -3.39 2.80 0.27
CA LYS A 78 -4.06 3.86 1.02
C LYS A 78 -5.12 3.30 1.98
N GLU A 79 -6.00 2.41 1.50
CA GLU A 79 -7.02 1.77 2.34
C GLU A 79 -6.40 0.98 3.49
N CYS A 80 -5.33 0.23 3.24
CA CYS A 80 -4.59 -0.48 4.29
C CYS A 80 -3.94 0.48 5.29
N THR A 81 -3.43 1.61 4.82
CA THR A 81 -2.83 2.65 5.67
C THR A 81 -3.88 3.32 6.56
N ASP A 82 -5.02 3.68 5.99
CA ASP A 82 -6.14 4.28 6.72
C ASP A 82 -6.69 3.31 7.78
N TYR A 83 -6.85 2.03 7.44
CA TYR A 83 -7.25 0.99 8.39
C TYR A 83 -6.22 0.78 9.51
N LYS A 84 -4.92 0.82 9.19
CA LYS A 84 -3.83 0.76 10.19
C LYS A 84 -3.97 1.88 11.21
N ILE A 85 -4.21 3.12 10.76
CA ILE A 85 -4.38 4.29 11.63
C ILE A 85 -5.60 4.11 12.55
N GLN A 86 -6.71 3.61 12.03
CA GLN A 86 -7.90 3.33 12.84
C GLN A 86 -7.63 2.30 13.95
N LEU A 87 -6.88 1.24 13.64
CA LEU A 87 -6.48 0.25 14.62
C LEU A 87 -5.49 0.79 15.67
N GLU A 88 -4.53 1.63 15.26
CA GLU A 88 -3.59 2.29 16.19
C GLU A 88 -4.34 3.19 17.17
N ASN A 89 -5.30 3.99 16.69
CA ASN A 89 -6.14 4.83 17.55
C ASN A 89 -7.00 4.00 18.52
N ARG A 90 -7.60 2.89 18.04
CA ARG A 90 -8.38 2.00 18.89
C ARG A 90 -7.53 1.32 19.96
N LEU A 91 -6.31 0.91 19.59
CA LEU A 91 -5.36 0.31 20.53
C LEU A 91 -4.98 1.29 21.65
N GLU A 92 -4.77 2.56 21.32
CA GLU A 92 -4.46 3.60 22.31
C GLU A 92 -5.60 3.78 23.32
N ILE A 93 -6.84 3.85 22.84
CA ILE A 93 -8.03 3.94 23.70
C ILE A 93 -8.12 2.72 24.64
N LEU A 94 -8.00 1.51 24.09
CA LEU A 94 -8.08 0.28 24.89
C LEU A 94 -6.97 0.20 25.95
N LYS A 95 -5.75 0.66 25.63
CA LYS A 95 -4.65 0.71 26.60
C LYS A 95 -4.94 1.69 27.74
N MET A 96 -5.54 2.84 27.42
CA MET A 96 -5.95 3.81 28.45
C MET A 96 -7.05 3.25 29.34
N GLU A 97 -8.07 2.61 28.76
CA GLU A 97 -9.16 1.98 29.50
C GLU A 97 -8.69 0.82 30.37
N ASP A 98 -7.78 -0.02 29.87
CA ASP A 98 -7.18 -1.14 30.60
C ASP A 98 -6.32 -0.66 31.77
N THR A 99 -5.52 0.38 31.56
CA THR A 99 -4.72 1.00 32.63
C THR A 99 -5.64 1.56 33.73
N TYR A 100 -6.67 2.31 33.35
CA TYR A 100 -7.64 2.85 34.29
C TYR A 100 -8.36 1.75 35.08
N TYR A 101 -8.75 0.68 34.40
CA TYR A 101 -9.37 -0.48 35.04
C TYR A 101 -8.46 -1.10 36.10
N HIS A 102 -7.19 -1.34 35.76
CA HIS A 102 -6.23 -1.96 36.67
C HIS A 102 -5.77 -1.05 37.82
N GLU A 103 -5.82 0.27 37.66
CA GLU A 103 -5.46 1.22 38.72
C GLU A 103 -6.60 1.50 39.72
N HIS A 104 -7.85 1.11 39.43
CA HIS A 104 -9.03 1.50 40.22
C HIS A 104 -9.88 0.31 40.72
N ASP A 105 -9.49 -0.93 40.41
CA ASP A 105 -10.10 -2.17 40.94
C ASP A 105 -9.26 -2.82 42.08
N ASP A 106 -8.23 -2.11 42.61
CA ASP A 106 -7.43 -2.48 43.79
C ASP A 106 -8.05 -2.03 45.14
#